data_AF-A0A699SZR2-F1
#
_entry.id   AF-A0A699SZR2-F1
#
_cell.length_a   1.000
_cell.length_b   1.000
_cell.length_c   1.000
_cell.angle_alpha   90.00
_cell.angle_beta   90.00
_cell.angle_gamma   90.00
#
_symmetry.space_group_name_H-M   'P 1'
#
loop_
_entity.id
_entity.type
_entity.pdbx_description
1 polymer ?
#
loop_
_entity_poly.entity_id
_entity_poly.type
_entity_poly.pdbx_seq_one_letter_code
_entity_poly.pdbx_strand_id
1 'polypeptide(L)' 'ARLKRLSLLARFKKPVAYRFMLNFPFNKRLSDMQAVDLERNVSRDEIRLAVWNCGENKSPGPDGYTFEFFRKY' A
#
# COMPACT_ATOMS: atom_id res chain seq x y z
N ALA A 1 9.04 8.67 -25.09
CA ALA A 1 9.48 8.21 -23.74
C ALA A 1 10.25 9.30 -22.94
N ARG A 2 11.27 9.94 -23.52
CA ARG A 2 12.16 10.90 -22.83
C ARG A 2 11.47 12.16 -22.25
N LEU A 3 10.50 12.74 -22.97
CA LEU A 3 9.75 13.93 -22.53
C LEU A 3 8.85 13.67 -21.30
N LYS A 4 8.22 12.50 -21.20
CA LYS A 4 7.40 12.11 -20.03
C LYS A 4 8.24 11.89 -18.76
N ARG A 5 9.49 11.43 -18.91
CA ARG A 5 10.43 11.23 -17.80
C ARG A 5 10.92 12.56 -17.23
N LEU A 6 11.16 13.54 -18.10
CA LEU A 6 11.59 14.89 -17.71
C LEU A 6 10.47 15.68 -17.01
N SER A 7 9.21 15.54 -17.45
CA SER A 7 8.08 16.22 -16.79
C SER A 7 7.82 15.69 -15.37
N LEU A 8 8.02 14.39 -15.13
CA LEU A 8 7.89 13.80 -13.79
C LEU A 8 8.96 14.33 -12.83
N LEU A 9 10.22 14.43 -13.29
CA LEU A 9 11.34 14.96 -12.50
C LEU A 9 11.16 16.44 -12.13
N ALA A 10 10.49 17.23 -12.98
CA ALA A 10 10.16 18.62 -12.68
C ALA A 10 9.01 18.75 -11.66
N ARG A 11 8.06 17.81 -11.67
CA ARG A 11 6.83 17.87 -10.85
C ARG A 11 7.07 17.75 -9.35
N PHE A 12 8.14 17.08 -8.93
CA PHE A 12 8.51 16.88 -7.53
C PHE A 12 9.58 17.86 -7.02
N LYS A 13 9.85 18.97 -7.73
CA LYS A 13 10.82 20.00 -7.32
C LYS A 13 10.25 21.06 -6.34
N LYS A 14 9.00 20.93 -5.88
CA LYS A 14 8.43 21.90 -4.94
C LYS A 14 9.20 21.85 -3.61
N PRO A 15 9.71 22.99 -3.09
CA PRO A 15 10.41 23.02 -1.82
C PRO A 15 9.49 22.50 -0.70
N VAL A 16 10.11 21.85 0.28
CA VAL A 16 9.49 21.10 1.39
C VAL A 16 8.85 22.06 2.42
N ALA A 17 8.27 23.18 1.98
CA ALA A 17 7.72 24.21 2.84
C ALA A 17 6.42 23.78 3.55
N TYR A 18 5.78 22.70 3.10
CA TYR A 18 4.49 22.21 3.62
C TYR A 18 4.54 20.70 3.88
N ARG A 19 5.59 20.20 4.53
CA ARG A 19 5.53 18.84 5.09
C ARG A 19 4.39 18.82 6.09
N PHE A 20 3.29 18.18 5.72
CA PHE A 20 2.19 17.91 6.63
C PHE A 20 2.74 17.09 7.79
N MET A 21 2.96 17.75 8.94
CA MET A 21 3.37 17.08 10.15
C MET A 21 2.13 16.49 10.79
N LEU A 22 1.96 15.18 10.59
CA LEU A 22 1.01 14.38 11.34
C LEU A 22 1.48 14.31 12.80
N ASN A 23 1.08 15.30 13.61
CA ASN A 23 1.25 15.27 15.07
C ASN A 23 0.19 14.36 15.70
N PHE A 24 0.12 13.11 15.25
CA PHE A 24 -0.67 12.08 15.91
C PHE A 24 0.23 11.40 16.94
N PRO A 25 -0.14 11.39 18.23
CA PRO A 25 0.53 10.52 19.20
C PRO A 25 0.18 9.08 18.84
N PHE A 26 0.99 8.47 17.98
CA PHE A 26 0.89 7.04 17.73
C PHE A 26 1.37 6.30 18.98
N ASN A 27 0.53 5.40 19.49
CA ASN A 27 0.97 4.46 20.50
C ASN A 27 2.09 3.61 19.90
N LYS A 28 3.28 3.72 20.49
CA LYS A 28 4.49 3.01 20.02
C LYS A 28 4.52 1.54 20.43
N ARG A 29 3.48 1.08 21.13
CA ARG A 29 3.36 -0.29 21.65
C ARG A 29 1.99 -0.82 21.26
N LEU A 30 1.99 -2.04 20.76
CA LEU A 30 0.79 -2.83 20.54
C LEU A 30 0.29 -3.36 21.88
N SER A 31 -1.02 -3.61 21.97
CA SER A 31 -1.54 -4.46 23.04
C SER A 31 -1.07 -5.90 22.82
N ASP A 32 -1.08 -6.70 23.89
CA ASP A 32 -0.69 -8.12 23.80
C ASP A 32 -1.53 -8.88 22.76
N MET A 33 -2.84 -8.58 22.69
CA MET A 33 -3.73 -9.19 21.67
C MET A 33 -3.35 -8.80 20.24
N GLN A 34 -2.95 -7.54 20.01
CA GLN A 34 -2.50 -7.10 18.69
C GLN A 34 -1.17 -7.76 18.29
N ALA A 35 -0.26 -7.94 19.26
CA ALA A 35 1.00 -8.64 19.01
C ALA A 35 0.74 -10.11 18.61
N VAL A 36 -0.11 -10.80 19.37
CA VAL A 36 -0.50 -12.19 19.07
C VAL A 36 -1.19 -12.30 17.70
N ASP A 37 -2.06 -11.36 17.35
CA ASP A 37 -2.74 -11.34 16.04
C ASP A 37 -1.77 -11.13 14.85
N LEU A 38 -0.65 -10.44 15.06
CA LEU A 38 0.38 -10.26 14.03
C LEU A 38 1.33 -11.45 13.90
N GLU A 39 1.55 -12.18 15.00
CA GLU A 39 2.45 -13.35 15.03
C GLU A 39 1.77 -14.64 14.57
N ARG A 40 0.43 -14.70 14.55
CA ARG A 40 -0.28 -15.90 14.13
C ARG A 40 -0.09 -16.19 12.64
N ASN A 41 -0.32 -17.45 12.28
CA ASN A 41 -0.28 -17.87 10.88
C ASN A 41 -1.39 -17.21 10.06
N VAL A 42 -1.06 -16.85 8.82
CA VAL A 42 -2.02 -16.36 7.85
C VAL A 42 -2.86 -17.53 7.34
N SER A 43 -4.18 -17.39 7.42
CA SER A 43 -5.13 -18.39 6.93
C SER A 43 -5.44 -18.19 5.44
N ARG A 44 -5.91 -19.26 4.79
CA ARG A 44 -6.34 -19.20 3.39
C ARG A 44 -7.52 -18.24 3.19
N ASP A 45 -8.44 -18.18 4.15
CA ASP A 45 -9.62 -17.33 4.04
C ASP A 45 -9.25 -15.85 4.17
N GLU A 46 -8.25 -15.51 4.99
CA GLU A 46 -7.69 -14.14 5.03
C GLU A 46 -7.04 -13.73 3.71
N ILE A 47 -6.28 -14.64 3.08
CA ILE A 47 -5.69 -14.38 1.76
C ILE A 47 -6.80 -14.08 0.74
N ARG A 48 -7.85 -14.90 0.72
CA ARG A 48 -9.00 -14.68 -0.16
C ARG A 48 -9.70 -13.36 0.14
N LEU A 49 -9.97 -13.06 1.40
CA LEU A 49 -10.58 -11.79 1.82
C LEU A 49 -9.74 -10.59 1.39
N ALA A 50 -8.43 -10.63 1.60
CA ALA A 50 -7.52 -9.54 1.22
C ALA A 50 -7.53 -9.30 -0.30
N VAL A 51 -7.54 -10.37 -1.10
CA VAL A 51 -7.54 -10.28 -2.57
C VAL A 51 -8.88 -9.78 -3.11
N TRP A 52 -10.01 -10.25 -2.58
CA TRP A 52 -11.35 -9.86 -3.05
C TRP A 52 -11.83 -8.51 -2.53
N ASN A 53 -11.42 -8.11 -1.32
CA ASN A 53 -11.73 -6.80 -0.79
C ASN A 53 -10.89 -5.69 -1.45
N CYS A 54 -9.84 -6.05 -2.21
CA CYS A 54 -9.11 -5.07 -2.98
C CYS A 54 -9.91 -4.63 -4.21
N GLY A 55 -10.07 -3.32 -4.38
CA GLY A 55 -10.84 -2.77 -5.50
C GLY A 55 -10.25 -3.16 -6.85
N GLU A 56 -11.13 -3.43 -7.82
CA GLU A 56 -10.75 -3.89 -9.16
C GLU A 56 -9.95 -2.85 -9.95
N ASN A 57 -10.14 -1.57 -9.63
CA ASN A 57 -9.54 -0.43 -10.34
C ASN A 57 -8.16 -0.01 -9.79
N LYS A 58 -7.46 -0.92 -9.10
CA LYS A 58 -6.09 -0.65 -8.63
C LYS A 58 -5.12 -0.84 -9.80
N SER A 59 -4.29 0.17 -10.04
CA SER A 59 -3.19 0.07 -11.01
C SER A 59 -2.24 -1.09 -10.65
N PRO A 60 -1.67 -1.80 -11.64
CA PRO A 60 -0.71 -2.87 -11.40
C PRO A 60 0.56 -2.36 -10.74
N GLY A 61 1.25 -3.26 -10.02
CA GLY A 61 2.58 -3.00 -9.48
C GLY A 61 3.66 -2.95 -10.58
N PRO A 62 4.93 -2.73 -10.19
CA PRO A 62 6.06 -2.81 -11.12
C PRO A 62 6.21 -4.19 -11.79
N ASP A 63 5.61 -5.22 -11.20
CA ASP A 63 5.50 -6.59 -11.71
C ASP A 63 4.44 -6.76 -12.81
N GLY A 64 3.56 -5.78 -13.01
CA GLY A 64 2.54 -5.78 -14.06
C GLY A 64 1.27 -6.56 -13.73
N TYR A 65 1.16 -7.16 -12.55
CA TYR A 65 -0.03 -7.91 -12.14
C TYR A 65 -1.02 -7.04 -11.37
N THR A 66 -2.31 -7.30 -11.56
CA THR A 66 -3.41 -6.70 -10.80
C THR A 66 -4.07 -7.76 -9.92
N PHE A 67 -4.86 -7.34 -8.92
CA PHE A 67 -5.68 -8.25 -8.11
C PHE A 67 -6.66 -9.07 -8.96
N GLU A 68 -7.07 -8.58 -10.13
CA GLU A 68 -7.90 -9.33 -11.06
C GLU A 68 -7.26 -10.65 -11.52
N PHE A 69 -5.93 -10.66 -11.71
CA PHE A 69 -5.21 -11.88 -12.08
C PHE A 69 -5.37 -12.97 -11.01
N PHE A 70 -5.14 -12.62 -9.74
CA PHE A 70 -5.22 -13.53 -8.60
C PHE A 70 -6.65 -13.93 -8.19
N ARG A 71 -7.66 -13.18 -8.65
CA ARG A 71 -9.07 -13.56 -8.46
C ARG A 71 -9.54 -14.57 -9.52
N LYS A 72 -8.93 -14.51 -10.71
CA LYS A 72 -9.30 -15.34 -11.85
C LYS A 72 -8.68 -16.74 -11.78
N TYR A 73 -7.47 -16.85 -11.25
CA TYR A 73 -6.66 -18.08 -11.19
C TYR A 73 -6.23 -18.37 -9.75
#